data_AF-A0A0G0US06-F1
#
_entry.id   AF-A0A0G0US06-F1
#
_cell.length_a   1.000
_cell.length_b   1.000
_cell.length_c   1.000
_cell.angle_alpha   90.00
_cell.angle_beta   90.00
_cell.angle_gamma   90.00
#
_symmetry.space_group_name_H-M   'P 1'
#
loop_
_entity.id
_entity.type
_entity.pdbx_description
1 polymer ?
#
loop_
_entity_poly.entity_id
_entity_poly.type
_entity_poly.pdbx_seq_one_letter_code
_entity_poly.pdbx_strand_id
1 'polypeptide(L)'
;MLEAMTCGCPAVVSRGTSLDEIAGPSIRIDPNDSSSIAEGILRVLNLTHAERENLLAEGYTWVKRFSWQRTAKETVASYEKILEQI
;
A
#
# COMPACT_ATOMS: atom_id res chain seq x y z
N MET A 1 2.23 0.04 6.19
CA MET A 1 1.52 0.95 5.25
C MET A 1 0.01 0.71 5.22
N LEU A 2 -0.48 -0.51 4.97
CA LEU A 2 -1.94 -0.80 4.97
C LEU A 2 -2.63 -0.35 6.27
N GLU A 3 -1.95 -0.53 7.41
CA GLU A 3 -2.40 -0.01 8.71
C GLU A 3 -2.49 1.53 8.72
N ALA A 4 -1.47 2.23 8.22
CA ALA A 4 -1.48 3.69 8.13
C ALA A 4 -2.66 4.20 7.28
N MET A 5 -2.90 3.58 6.11
CA MET A 5 -4.06 3.88 5.27
C MET A 5 -5.39 3.63 6.00
N THR A 6 -5.49 2.54 6.76
CA THR A 6 -6.69 2.20 7.55
C THR A 6 -6.92 3.22 8.66
N CYS A 7 -5.86 3.72 9.28
CA CYS A 7 -5.91 4.73 10.35
C CYS A 7 -6.08 6.17 9.83
N GLY A 8 -6.24 6.39 8.52
CA GLY A 8 -6.38 7.74 7.96
C GLY A 8 -5.08 8.55 7.98
N CYS A 9 -3.93 7.89 7.89
CA CYS A 9 -2.60 8.50 7.86
C CYS A 9 -1.98 8.40 6.45
N PRO A 10 -1.63 9.53 5.80
CA PRO A 10 -0.88 9.52 4.55
C PRO A 10 0.45 8.79 4.72
N ALA A 11 0.78 7.88 3.81
CA ALA A 11 2.02 7.11 3.86
C ALA A 11 3.01 7.56 2.78
N VAL A 12 4.25 7.85 3.20
CA VAL A 12 5.43 7.89 2.31
C VAL A 12 6.03 6.50 2.28
N VAL A 13 6.21 5.93 1.10
CA VAL A 13 6.51 4.51 0.93
C VAL A 13 7.57 4.33 -0.15
N SER A 14 8.57 3.50 0.14
CA SER A 14 9.64 3.22 -0.81
C SER A 14 9.15 2.45 -2.03
N ARG A 15 9.68 2.82 -3.20
CA ARG A 15 9.64 2.06 -4.45
C ARG A 15 10.56 0.84 -4.37
N GLY A 16 10.25 -0.17 -5.17
CA GLY A 16 11.00 -1.41 -5.24
C GLY A 16 10.49 -2.46 -4.25
N THR A 17 10.62 -3.73 -4.63
CA THR A 17 10.18 -4.93 -3.90
C THR A 17 8.66 -5.10 -3.83
N SER A 18 8.15 -5.85 -2.85
CA SER A 18 6.72 -6.16 -2.67
C SER A 18 5.84 -4.92 -2.46
N LEU A 19 6.42 -3.77 -2.14
CA LEU A 19 5.68 -2.54 -1.98
C LEU A 19 5.15 -1.99 -3.31
N ASP A 20 5.74 -2.30 -4.47
CA ASP A 20 5.14 -1.86 -5.74
C ASP A 20 3.78 -2.54 -6.01
N GLU A 21 3.58 -3.73 -5.45
CA GLU A 21 2.32 -4.48 -5.56
C GLU A 21 1.29 -4.05 -4.51
N ILE A 22 1.75 -3.77 -3.28
CA ILE A 22 0.85 -3.55 -2.13
C ILE A 22 0.63 -2.05 -1.86
N ALA A 23 1.53 -1.16 -2.29
CA ALA A 23 1.57 0.21 -1.78
C ALA A 23 0.39 1.10 -2.20
N GLY A 24 -0.27 0.80 -3.32
CA GLY A 24 -1.46 1.54 -3.74
C GLY A 24 -1.30 3.07 -3.74
N PRO A 25 -2.39 3.80 -3.43
CA PRO A 25 -2.39 5.26 -3.32
C PRO A 25 -1.47 5.75 -2.18
N SER A 26 -0.24 6.11 -2.51
CA SER A 26 0.77 6.56 -1.55
C SER A 26 1.79 7.48 -2.22
N ILE A 27 2.52 8.24 -1.42
CA ILE A 27 3.64 9.04 -1.93
C ILE A 27 4.86 8.12 -2.04
N ARG A 28 5.31 7.88 -3.28
CA ARG A 28 6.36 6.91 -3.60
C ARG A 28 7.73 7.60 -3.68
N ILE A 29 8.72 7.07 -2.95
CA ILE A 29 10.11 7.59 -2.91
C ILE A 29 11.13 6.53 -3.33
N ASP A 30 12.33 6.94 -3.74
CA ASP A 30 13.48 6.03 -3.82
C ASP A 30 14.14 5.92 -2.43
N PRO A 31 14.20 4.73 -1.82
CA PRO A 31 14.80 4.56 -0.49
C PRO A 31 16.32 4.77 -0.47
N ASN A 32 17.00 4.72 -1.62
CA ASN A 32 18.46 4.88 -1.71
C ASN A 32 18.88 6.32 -2.05
N ASP A 33 17.92 7.23 -2.24
CA ASP A 33 18.16 8.65 -2.48
C ASP A 33 17.59 9.49 -1.34
N SER A 34 18.48 10.06 -0.53
CA SER A 34 18.10 10.92 0.59
C SER A 34 17.30 12.15 0.16
N SER A 35 17.52 12.66 -1.06
CA SER A 35 16.78 13.79 -1.59
C SER A 35 15.34 13.38 -1.90
N SER A 36 15.15 12.22 -2.52
CA SER A 36 13.82 11.65 -2.77
C SER A 36 13.01 11.44 -1.48
N ILE A 37 13.67 10.97 -0.41
CA ILE A 37 13.04 10.82 0.91
C ILE A 37 12.60 12.19 1.46
N ALA A 38 13.50 13.18 1.45
CA ALA A 38 13.21 14.52 1.95
C ALA A 38 12.04 15.17 1.18
N GLU A 39 12.04 15.06 -0.14
CA GLU A 39 10.96 15.53 -1.01
C GLU A 39 9.63 14.83 -0.71
N GLY A 40 9.64 13.51 -0.49
CA GLY A 40 8.44 12.76 -0.13
C GLY A 40 7.83 13.21 1.20
N ILE A 41 8.67 13.47 2.20
CA ILE A 41 8.24 13.99 3.51
C ILE A 41 7.67 15.41 3.35
N LEU A 42 8.39 16.30 2.66
CA LEU A 42 7.93 17.67 2.40
C LEU A 42 6.62 17.68 1.62
N ARG A 43 6.45 16.77 0.64
CA ARG A 43 5.21 16.65 -0.12
C ARG A 43 4.03 16.29 0.78
N VAL A 44 4.17 15.31 1.67
CA VAL A 44 3.10 14.95 2.63
C VAL A 44 2.73 16.13 3.52
N LEU A 45 3.72 16.86 4.03
CA LEU A 45 3.50 18.00 4.91
C LEU A 45 2.81 19.18 4.21
N ASN A 46 3.00 19.32 2.90
CA ASN A 46 2.46 20.41 2.09
C ASN A 46 1.20 20.03 1.30
N LEU A 47 0.62 18.85 1.52
CA LEU A 47 -0.66 18.49 0.90
C LEU A 47 -1.73 19.51 1.29
N THR A 48 -2.47 20.00 0.30
CA THR A 48 -3.70 20.73 0.55
C THR A 48 -4.72 19.82 1.24
N HIS A 49 -5.72 20.43 1.90
CA HIS A 49 -6.78 19.66 2.54
C HIS A 49 -7.48 18.71 1.55
N ALA A 50 -7.78 19.17 0.33
CA ALA A 50 -8.42 18.36 -0.69
C ALA A 50 -7.57 17.17 -1.15
N GLU A 51 -6.26 17.39 -1.38
CA GLU A 51 -5.36 16.30 -1.78
C GLU A 51 -5.21 15.25 -0.67
N ARG A 52 -5.14 15.71 0.59
CA ARG A 52 -5.09 14.81 1.75
C ARG A 52 -6.34 13.96 1.84
N GLU A 53 -7.53 14.57 1.78
CA GLU A 53 -8.80 13.84 1.86
C GLU A 53 -8.93 12.83 0.71
N ASN A 54 -8.56 13.21 -0.51
CA ASN A 54 -8.59 12.30 -1.66
C ASN A 54 -7.64 11.11 -1.46
N LEU A 55 -6.39 11.37 -1.04
CA LEU A 55 -5.40 10.31 -0.78
C LEU A 55 -5.88 9.33 0.30
N LEU A 56 -6.52 9.84 1.36
CA LEU A 56 -7.08 9.01 2.41
C LEU A 56 -8.28 8.18 1.94
N ALA A 57 -9.19 8.77 1.15
CA ALA A 57 -10.34 8.06 0.59
C ALA A 57 -9.92 6.94 -0.38
N GLU A 58 -8.93 7.21 -1.23
CA GLU A 58 -8.34 6.21 -2.11
C GLU A 58 -7.63 5.12 -1.33
N GLY A 59 -6.85 5.48 -0.31
CA GLY A 59 -6.20 4.53 0.59
C GLY A 59 -7.19 3.62 1.32
N TYR A 60 -8.29 4.17 1.83
CA TYR A 60 -9.36 3.41 2.49
C TYR A 60 -10.05 2.43 1.54
N THR A 61 -10.23 2.82 0.28
CA THR A 61 -10.77 1.92 -0.75
C THR A 61 -9.77 0.82 -1.10
N TRP A 62 -8.48 1.16 -1.18
CA TRP A 62 -7.40 0.24 -1.52
C TRP A 62 -7.22 -0.88 -0.48
N VAL A 63 -7.19 -0.54 0.82
CA VAL A 63 -6.94 -1.51 1.90
C VAL A 63 -8.01 -2.62 1.96
N LYS A 64 -9.24 -2.34 1.51
CA LYS A 64 -10.33 -3.33 1.47
C LYS A 64 -10.05 -4.53 0.57
N ARG A 65 -9.07 -4.43 -0.33
CA ARG A 65 -8.65 -5.53 -1.21
C ARG A 65 -7.86 -6.61 -0.45
N PHE A 66 -7.32 -6.27 0.71
CA PHE A 66 -6.43 -7.12 1.50
C PHE A 66 -7.15 -7.60 2.77
N SER A 67 -7.18 -8.91 2.99
CA SER A 67 -7.62 -9.49 4.25
C SER A 67 -6.95 -10.84 4.48
N TRP A 68 -6.67 -11.14 5.75
CA TRP A 68 -6.08 -12.42 6.13
C TRP A 68 -6.98 -13.61 5.76
N GLN A 69 -8.29 -13.43 5.84
CA GLN A 69 -9.27 -14.43 5.43
C GLN A 69 -9.16 -14.74 3.93
N ARG A 70 -8.96 -13.72 3.09
CA ARG A 70 -8.76 -13.90 1.65
C ARG A 70 -7.44 -14.63 1.39
N THR A 71 -6.35 -14.18 2.01
CA THR A 71 -5.03 -14.83 1.89
C THR A 71 -5.10 -16.31 2.26
N ALA A 72 -5.74 -16.65 3.37
CA ALA A 72 -5.90 -18.04 3.80
C ALA A 72 -6.68 -18.87 2.77
N LYS A 73 -7.83 -18.37 2.28
CA LYS A 73 -8.65 -19.05 1.27
C LYS A 73 -7.91 -19.27 -0.04
N GLU A 74 -7.24 -18.24 -0.55
CA GLU A 74 -6.50 -18.32 -1.82
C GLU A 74 -5.27 -19.22 -1.73
N THR A 75 -4.63 -19.27 -0.56
CA THR A 75 -3.49 -20.16 -0.30
C THR A 75 -3.95 -21.62 -0.28
N VAL A 76 -5.03 -21.95 0.44
CA VAL A 76 -5.59 -23.32 0.47
C VAL A 76 -6.01 -23.76 -0.93
N ALA A 77 -6.74 -22.92 -1.67
CA ALA A 77 -7.16 -23.21 -3.03
C ALA A 77 -5.97 -23.47 -3.98
N SER A 78 -4.84 -22.79 -3.77
CA SER A 78 -3.62 -23.02 -4.55
C SER A 78 -3.01 -24.40 -4.29
N TYR A 79 -3.07 -24.91 -3.05
CA TYR A 79 -2.63 -26.26 -2.72
C TYR A 79 -3.58 -27.34 -3.24
N GLU A 80 -4.89 -27.15 -3.09
CA GLU A 80 -5.91 -28.06 -3.62
C GLU A 80 -5.75 -28.25 -5.13
N LYS A 81 -5.52 -27.15 -5.87
CA LYS A 81 -5.30 -27.19 -7.32
C LYS A 81 -4.11 -28.08 -7.73
N ILE A 82 -3.05 -28.15 -6.93
CA ILE A 82 -1.89 -29.01 -7.23
C ILE A 82 -2.21 -30.47 -6.91
N LEU A 83 -2.92 -30.72 -5.82
CA LEU A 83 -3.33 -32.08 -5.43
C LEU A 83 -4.30 -32.72 -6.43
N GLU A 84 -5.17 -31.93 -7.06
CA GLU A 84 -6.09 -32.41 -8.12
C GLU A 84 -5.39 -32.77 -9.44
N GLN A 85 -4.11 -32.42 -9.61
CA GLN A 85 -3.32 -32.71 -10.81
C GLN A 85 -2.46 -33.97 -10.70
N ILE A 86 -2.50 -34.67 -9.56
CA ILE A 86 -1.79 -35.92 -9.27
C ILE A 86 -2.77 -37.08 -9.37
#